data_AF-A0A6L3F287-F1
#
_entry.id   AF-A0A6L3F287-F1
#
_cell.length_a   1.000
_cell.length_b   1.000
_cell.length_c   1.000
_cell.angle_alpha   90.00
_cell.angle_beta   90.00
_cell.angle_gamma   90.00
#
_symmetry.space_group_name_H-M   'P 1'
#
loop_
_entity.id
_entity.type
_entity.pdbx_description
1 polymer ?
#
loop_
_entity_poly.entity_id
_entity_poly.type
_entity_poly.pdbx_seq_one_letter_code
_entity_poly.pdbx_strand_id
1 'polypeptide(L)'
;MSQKAIVALVGRPNVGKSTLFNRIIGRRLAVVSDVAGTTRDRLYADGEWNGTAFTVVDTGGIELTEGWHTEPLSEDSERFLPMIRQQARVAIQDADVIVQVVDGQAGVTAADREIADILRQTKKPVIVAANKLESTKLTENVYEFYELALGSVFPISALHGYGSGDILDDIVESIPEALRLDDGEEDDSIKIAILGKPNAGKSTLLNKLVGEERAIVSEIAGTTRDATDSKLKWHGQEFTLIDTAGIRRRGKIDPGIEKYSVLRAIKALRRADVALLLIDADQGITAQDTHIAGMLIEESAGVIVLVNKWDLVEKDTHTINEFEEKIRTELNFMPYVPMVFISAESGQRINKIF
;
A
#
# COMPACT_ATOMS: atom_id res chain seq x y z
N MET A 1 14.33 0.64 13.76
CA MET A 1 14.03 -0.42 12.77
C MET A 1 13.96 0.28 11.43
N SER A 2 14.96 0.05 10.59
CA SER A 2 15.08 0.67 9.27
C SER A 2 13.82 0.44 8.43
N GLN A 3 13.31 1.50 7.81
CA GLN A 3 12.15 1.45 6.91
C GLN A 3 12.47 0.58 5.68
N LYS A 4 11.77 -0.55 5.51
CA LYS A 4 11.91 -1.40 4.32
C LYS A 4 11.44 -0.65 3.07
N ALA A 5 12.26 -0.65 2.02
CA ALA A 5 11.91 -0.07 0.74
C ALA A 5 10.77 -0.85 0.05
N ILE A 6 9.95 -0.14 -0.73
CA ILE A 6 8.86 -0.71 -1.51
C ILE A 6 9.28 -0.85 -2.97
N VAL A 7 9.17 -2.05 -3.52
CA VAL A 7 9.42 -2.41 -4.91
C VAL A 7 8.10 -2.75 -5.59
N ALA A 8 7.66 -1.95 -6.56
CA ALA A 8 6.40 -2.21 -7.27
C ALA A 8 6.65 -2.87 -8.62
N LEU A 9 5.96 -4.00 -8.88
CA LEU A 9 5.92 -4.66 -10.18
C LEU A 9 4.75 -4.12 -11.00
N VAL A 10 5.04 -3.44 -12.10
CA VAL A 10 4.05 -2.81 -13.00
C VAL A 10 4.17 -3.41 -14.39
N GLY A 11 3.09 -3.53 -15.12
CA GLY A 11 3.10 -4.10 -16.47
C GLY A 11 1.71 -4.48 -16.93
N ARG A 12 1.51 -4.64 -18.24
CA ARG A 12 0.23 -5.11 -18.79
C ARG A 12 -0.15 -6.51 -18.24
N PRO A 13 -1.41 -6.94 -18.36
CA PRO A 13 -1.81 -8.30 -17.98
C PRO A 13 -0.94 -9.38 -18.68
N ASN A 14 -0.79 -10.54 -18.04
CA ASN A 14 -0.10 -11.73 -18.56
C ASN A 14 1.40 -11.63 -18.89
N VAL A 15 2.09 -10.53 -18.58
CA VAL A 15 3.57 -10.44 -18.72
C VAL A 15 4.34 -11.26 -17.68
N GLY A 16 3.66 -11.81 -16.67
CA GLY A 16 4.25 -12.65 -15.62
C GLY A 16 4.68 -11.91 -14.35
N LYS A 17 4.05 -10.77 -14.03
CA LYS A 17 4.24 -10.04 -12.76
C LYS A 17 4.13 -10.95 -11.54
N SER A 18 3.04 -11.71 -11.41
CA SER A 18 2.82 -12.61 -10.27
C SER A 18 3.81 -13.77 -10.23
N THR A 19 4.34 -14.20 -11.39
CA THR A 19 5.41 -15.20 -11.45
C THR A 19 6.71 -14.62 -10.90
N LEU A 20 7.06 -13.39 -11.28
CA LEU A 20 8.23 -12.68 -10.74
C LEU A 20 8.07 -12.37 -9.25
N PHE A 21 6.89 -11.91 -8.82
CA PHE A 21 6.55 -11.74 -7.41
C PHE A 21 6.83 -13.01 -6.59
N ASN A 22 6.26 -14.15 -7.03
CA ASN A 22 6.45 -15.43 -6.35
C ASN A 22 7.92 -15.91 -6.39
N ARG A 23 8.68 -15.52 -7.42
CA ARG A 23 10.11 -15.81 -7.50
C ARG A 23 10.88 -15.02 -6.44
N ILE A 24 10.61 -13.73 -6.31
CA ILE A 24 11.28 -12.80 -5.39
C ILE A 24 11.08 -13.22 -3.93
N ILE A 25 9.88 -13.64 -3.54
CA ILE A 25 9.56 -13.95 -2.13
C ILE A 25 10.21 -15.26 -1.61
N GLY A 26 10.57 -16.21 -2.48
CA GLY A 26 11.28 -17.44 -2.07
C GLY A 26 10.54 -18.35 -1.05
N ARG A 27 11.16 -19.48 -0.66
CA ARG A 27 10.54 -20.63 0.04
C ARG A 27 10.32 -20.51 1.56
N ARG A 28 10.23 -19.32 2.16
CA ARG A 28 9.87 -19.19 3.60
C ARG A 28 8.42 -18.74 3.78
N LEU A 29 7.50 -19.67 3.56
CA LEU A 29 6.17 -19.61 4.19
C LEU A 29 6.31 -20.21 5.60
N ALA A 30 6.84 -19.42 6.53
CA ALA A 30 6.64 -19.73 7.93
C ALA A 30 5.23 -19.23 8.30
N VAL A 31 4.32 -20.19 8.46
CA VAL A 31 2.99 -20.06 9.07
C VAL A 31 1.97 -19.24 8.25
N VAL A 32 1.28 -19.94 7.36
CA VAL A 32 -0.08 -19.56 6.96
C VAL A 32 -0.96 -19.74 8.20
N SER A 33 -1.60 -18.67 8.67
CA SER A 33 -2.74 -18.80 9.56
C SER A 33 -3.89 -19.41 8.75
N ASP A 34 -4.35 -20.60 9.12
CA ASP A 34 -5.46 -21.34 8.50
C ASP A 34 -6.85 -20.70 8.77
N VAL A 35 -6.93 -19.38 8.93
CA VAL A 35 -8.20 -18.69 9.18
C VAL A 35 -8.91 -18.46 7.85
N ALA A 36 -9.95 -19.25 7.61
CA ALA A 36 -10.89 -19.05 6.52
C ALA A 36 -11.48 -17.63 6.61
N GLY A 37 -11.18 -16.77 5.62
CA GLY A 37 -11.57 -15.36 5.60
C GLY A 37 -10.43 -14.40 5.25
N THR A 38 -9.17 -14.83 5.37
CA THR A 38 -8.01 -14.08 4.87
C THR A 38 -7.81 -14.42 3.39
N THR A 39 -8.17 -13.52 2.49
CA THR A 39 -8.11 -13.78 1.05
C THR A 39 -6.70 -14.18 0.61
N ARG A 40 -6.63 -15.12 -0.34
CA ARG A 40 -5.41 -15.67 -0.97
C ARG A 40 -4.68 -14.68 -1.88
N ASP A 41 -5.06 -13.42 -1.86
CA ASP A 41 -4.58 -12.38 -2.75
C ASP A 41 -3.38 -11.71 -2.12
N ARG A 42 -2.22 -12.34 -2.31
CA ARG A 42 -0.93 -11.82 -1.82
C ARG A 42 -0.50 -10.67 -2.73
N LEU A 43 -1.03 -9.48 -2.44
CA LEU A 43 -0.78 -8.26 -3.18
C LEU A 43 0.62 -7.69 -2.91
N TYR A 44 1.17 -8.00 -1.74
CA TYR A 44 2.50 -7.62 -1.30
C TYR A 44 3.13 -8.72 -0.45
N ALA A 45 4.44 -8.71 -0.32
CA ALA A 45 5.19 -9.60 0.56
C ALA A 45 6.60 -9.05 0.80
N ASP A 46 7.23 -9.51 1.87
CA ASP A 46 8.64 -9.21 2.14
C ASP A 46 9.55 -10.16 1.38
N GLY A 47 10.56 -9.58 0.74
CA GLY A 47 11.69 -10.26 0.13
C GLY A 47 12.99 -9.87 0.84
N GLU A 48 13.99 -10.72 0.72
CA GLU A 48 15.35 -10.43 1.16
C GLU A 48 16.31 -10.88 0.05
N TRP A 49 17.23 -10.00 -0.31
CA TRP A 49 18.30 -10.32 -1.24
C TRP A 49 19.60 -9.66 -0.78
N ASN A 50 20.69 -10.42 -0.74
CA ASN A 50 22.00 -9.98 -0.25
C ASN A 50 21.95 -9.21 1.09
N GLY A 51 21.15 -9.72 2.04
CA GLY A 51 20.97 -9.11 3.37
C GLY A 51 20.15 -7.81 3.38
N THR A 52 19.62 -7.38 2.24
CA THR A 52 18.73 -6.21 2.13
C THR A 52 17.29 -6.67 2.08
N ALA A 53 16.52 -6.33 3.11
CA ALA A 53 15.08 -6.61 3.16
C ALA A 53 14.29 -5.48 2.48
N PHE A 54 13.31 -5.86 1.67
CA PHE A 54 12.41 -4.95 0.97
C PHE A 54 11.03 -5.59 0.83
N THR A 55 10.06 -4.81 0.35
CA THR A 55 8.70 -5.31 0.13
C THR A 55 8.38 -5.22 -1.33
N VAL A 56 8.02 -6.36 -1.91
CA VAL A 56 7.59 -6.45 -3.31
C VAL A 56 6.08 -6.41 -3.37
N VAL A 57 5.53 -5.70 -4.36
CA VAL A 57 4.08 -5.55 -4.56
C VAL A 57 3.72 -5.83 -6.02
N ASP A 58 2.69 -6.65 -6.25
CA ASP A 58 2.12 -6.91 -7.57
C ASP A 58 0.93 -5.98 -7.82
N THR A 59 1.14 -4.91 -8.61
CA THR A 59 0.07 -3.93 -8.88
C THR A 59 -1.07 -4.51 -9.70
N GLY A 60 -0.87 -5.63 -10.40
CA GLY A 60 -1.92 -6.30 -11.16
C GLY A 60 -2.84 -7.16 -10.30
N GLY A 61 -2.32 -7.72 -9.20
CA GLY A 61 -3.13 -8.49 -8.26
C GLY A 61 -4.16 -7.62 -7.53
N ILE A 62 -3.80 -6.36 -7.23
CA ILE A 62 -4.61 -5.44 -6.41
C ILE A 62 -5.97 -5.15 -7.07
N GLU A 63 -6.03 -5.22 -8.40
CA GLU A 63 -7.22 -4.88 -9.19
C GLU A 63 -8.12 -6.08 -9.51
N LEU A 64 -7.58 -7.30 -9.56
CA LEU A 64 -8.35 -8.52 -9.88
C LEU A 64 -9.32 -8.90 -8.76
N THR A 65 -9.02 -8.54 -7.51
CA THR A 65 -9.86 -8.77 -6.34
C THR A 65 -11.15 -7.95 -6.29
N GLU A 66 -11.28 -6.88 -7.10
CA GLU A 66 -12.46 -6.01 -7.10
C GLU A 66 -13.50 -6.33 -8.20
N GLY A 67 -13.40 -7.48 -8.88
CA GLY A 67 -14.49 -8.00 -9.71
C GLY A 67 -14.53 -7.49 -11.16
N TRP A 68 -13.41 -7.04 -11.72
CA TRP A 68 -13.32 -6.79 -13.17
C TRP A 68 -13.31 -8.13 -13.90
N HIS A 69 -14.40 -8.41 -14.62
CA HIS A 69 -14.71 -9.68 -15.28
C HIS A 69 -13.54 -10.33 -16.04
N THR A 70 -13.39 -11.62 -15.79
CA THR A 70 -12.56 -12.57 -16.53
C THR A 70 -13.13 -12.83 -17.92
N GLU A 71 -12.78 -12.02 -18.90
CA GLU A 71 -12.85 -12.42 -20.32
C GLU A 71 -11.46 -12.54 -20.94
N PRO A 72 -11.26 -13.39 -21.96
CA PRO A 72 -9.94 -13.69 -22.51
C PRO A 72 -9.24 -12.44 -23.04
N LEU A 73 -8.01 -12.26 -22.58
CA LEU A 73 -7.19 -11.06 -22.76
C LEU A 73 -6.65 -11.00 -24.20
N SER A 74 -7.22 -10.15 -25.05
CA SER A 74 -6.58 -9.76 -26.32
C SER A 74 -5.62 -8.59 -26.09
N GLU A 75 -4.51 -8.59 -26.83
CA GLU A 75 -3.40 -7.62 -26.71
C GLU A 75 -3.79 -6.17 -27.08
N ASP A 76 -4.94 -5.97 -27.74
CA ASP A 76 -5.38 -4.69 -28.33
C ASP A 76 -6.48 -3.96 -27.55
N SER A 77 -6.59 -4.19 -26.25
CA SER A 77 -7.74 -3.67 -25.51
C SER A 77 -7.49 -2.24 -24.99
N GLU A 78 -7.77 -1.22 -25.82
CA GLU A 78 -7.90 0.21 -25.39
C GLU A 78 -8.70 0.36 -24.09
N ARG A 79 -9.65 -0.56 -23.86
CA ARG A 79 -10.49 -0.66 -22.66
C ARG A 79 -9.70 -0.78 -21.35
N PHE A 80 -8.47 -1.30 -21.35
CA PHE A 80 -7.65 -1.46 -20.15
C PHE A 80 -6.59 -0.35 -19.98
N LEU A 81 -6.42 0.56 -20.94
CA LEU A 81 -5.47 1.67 -20.81
C LEU A 81 -5.72 2.54 -19.56
N PRO A 82 -6.97 2.87 -19.17
CA PRO A 82 -7.20 3.64 -17.93
C PRO A 82 -6.68 2.93 -16.68
N MET A 83 -6.88 1.61 -16.63
CA MET A 83 -6.45 0.74 -15.53
C MET A 83 -4.92 0.63 -15.48
N ILE A 84 -4.29 0.39 -16.62
CA ILE A 84 -2.82 0.34 -16.74
C ILE A 84 -2.17 1.68 -16.33
N ARG A 85 -2.75 2.81 -16.77
CA ARG A 85 -2.31 4.15 -16.37
C ARG A 85 -2.37 4.35 -14.86
N GLN A 86 -3.41 3.82 -14.25
CA GLN A 86 -3.64 3.90 -12.83
C GLN A 86 -2.60 3.10 -12.03
N GLN A 87 -2.35 1.84 -12.40
CA GLN A 87 -1.29 1.03 -11.78
C GLN A 87 0.07 1.75 -11.80
N ALA A 88 0.45 2.32 -12.95
CA ALA A 88 1.71 3.05 -13.10
C ALA A 88 1.77 4.29 -12.19
N ARG A 89 0.69 5.07 -12.11
CA ARG A 89 0.62 6.25 -11.22
C ARG A 89 0.73 5.89 -9.74
N VAL A 90 0.10 4.79 -9.32
CA VAL A 90 0.16 4.30 -7.95
C VAL A 90 1.57 3.86 -7.59
N ALA A 91 2.24 3.13 -8.48
CA ALA A 91 3.65 2.77 -8.32
C ALA A 91 4.56 4.00 -8.20
N ILE A 92 4.37 5.03 -9.06
CA ILE A 92 5.12 6.29 -8.97
C ILE A 92 4.92 6.98 -7.62
N GLN A 93 3.72 6.93 -7.05
CA GLN A 93 3.44 7.59 -5.78
C GLN A 93 4.09 6.85 -4.61
N ASP A 94 3.87 5.53 -4.51
CA ASP A 94 4.09 4.82 -3.25
C ASP A 94 5.34 3.90 -3.25
N ALA A 95 5.87 3.51 -4.40
CA ALA A 95 7.06 2.66 -4.47
C ALA A 95 8.36 3.48 -4.33
N ASP A 96 9.43 2.87 -3.85
CA ASP A 96 10.76 3.47 -3.82
C ASP A 96 11.60 3.03 -5.04
N VAL A 97 11.34 1.82 -5.55
CA VAL A 97 11.87 1.28 -6.82
C VAL A 97 10.71 0.71 -7.65
N ILE A 98 10.73 0.90 -8.96
CA ILE A 98 9.68 0.42 -9.87
C ILE A 98 10.28 -0.57 -10.87
N VAL A 99 9.65 -1.73 -11.04
CA VAL A 99 10.03 -2.72 -12.04
C VAL A 99 8.92 -2.82 -13.08
N GLN A 100 9.17 -2.33 -14.30
CA GLN A 100 8.28 -2.56 -15.43
C GLN A 100 8.53 -3.96 -16.01
N VAL A 101 7.58 -4.87 -15.81
CA VAL A 101 7.61 -6.22 -16.36
C VAL A 101 6.96 -6.21 -17.74
N VAL A 102 7.70 -6.68 -18.74
CA VAL A 102 7.26 -6.80 -20.15
C VAL A 102 7.41 -8.24 -20.62
N ASP A 103 6.70 -8.60 -21.68
CA ASP A 103 6.80 -9.92 -22.29
C ASP A 103 7.87 -9.92 -23.39
N GLY A 104 9.01 -10.55 -23.11
CA GLY A 104 10.14 -10.63 -24.01
C GLY A 104 9.90 -11.43 -25.30
N GLN A 105 8.84 -12.25 -25.36
CA GLN A 105 8.48 -12.99 -26.58
C GLN A 105 7.55 -12.18 -27.48
N ALA A 106 6.71 -11.33 -26.90
CA ALA A 106 5.76 -10.49 -27.64
C ALA A 106 6.39 -9.19 -28.16
N GLY A 107 7.56 -8.82 -27.65
CA GLY A 107 8.22 -7.54 -27.92
C GLY A 107 7.48 -6.35 -27.31
N VAL A 108 7.84 -5.14 -27.75
CA VAL A 108 7.27 -3.90 -27.18
C VAL A 108 5.89 -3.60 -27.74
N THR A 109 4.88 -3.62 -26.86
CA THR A 109 3.49 -3.30 -27.22
C THR A 109 3.14 -1.83 -26.96
N ALA A 110 2.00 -1.36 -27.48
CA ALA A 110 1.48 -0.02 -27.19
C ALA A 110 1.20 0.19 -25.70
N ALA A 111 0.72 -0.85 -25.00
CA ALA A 111 0.50 -0.80 -23.55
C ALA A 111 1.81 -0.64 -22.77
N ASP A 112 2.90 -1.29 -23.21
CA ASP A 112 4.21 -1.15 -22.58
C ASP A 112 4.78 0.26 -22.76
N ARG A 113 4.58 0.87 -23.94
CA ARG A 113 4.95 2.27 -24.21
C ARG A 113 4.14 3.23 -23.34
N GLU A 114 2.83 3.04 -23.23
CA GLU A 114 1.98 3.89 -22.38
C GLU A 114 2.42 3.85 -20.91
N ILE A 115 2.76 2.68 -20.37
CA ILE A 115 3.31 2.57 -19.00
C ILE A 115 4.63 3.34 -18.92
N ALA A 116 5.52 3.13 -19.89
CA ALA A 116 6.82 3.79 -19.91
C ALA A 116 6.69 5.32 -19.97
N ASP A 117 5.76 5.86 -20.77
CA ASP A 117 5.47 7.29 -20.87
C ASP A 117 5.11 7.92 -19.52
N ILE A 118 4.38 7.16 -18.68
CA ILE A 118 4.00 7.59 -17.34
C ILE A 118 5.19 7.47 -16.39
N LEU A 119 5.90 6.34 -16.42
CA LEU A 119 7.05 6.09 -15.55
C LEU A 119 8.21 7.07 -15.82
N ARG A 120 8.41 7.55 -17.05
CA ARG A 120 9.41 8.59 -17.36
C ARG A 120 9.17 9.93 -16.65
N GLN A 121 7.98 10.15 -16.09
CA GLN A 121 7.68 11.37 -15.33
C GLN A 121 8.21 11.33 -13.89
N THR A 122 8.63 10.16 -13.40
CA THR A 122 9.20 10.02 -12.05
C THR A 122 10.72 10.19 -12.05
N LYS A 123 11.26 10.61 -10.91
CA LYS A 123 12.71 10.60 -10.64
C LYS A 123 13.16 9.34 -9.89
N LYS A 124 12.21 8.46 -9.55
CA LYS A 124 12.50 7.21 -8.85
C LYS A 124 13.16 6.21 -9.81
N PRO A 125 14.03 5.30 -9.32
CA PRO A 125 14.61 4.25 -10.13
C PRO A 125 13.54 3.39 -10.80
N VAL A 126 13.70 3.17 -12.12
CA VAL A 126 12.85 2.29 -12.91
C VAL A 126 13.74 1.24 -13.59
N ILE A 127 13.34 -0.02 -13.49
CA ILE A 127 14.05 -1.17 -14.05
C ILE A 127 13.10 -1.89 -15.01
N VAL A 128 13.58 -2.31 -16.18
CA VAL A 128 12.76 -3.09 -17.12
C VAL A 128 13.11 -4.57 -17.00
N ALA A 129 12.11 -5.40 -16.72
CA ALA A 129 12.21 -6.85 -16.67
C ALA A 129 11.57 -7.47 -17.92
N ALA A 130 12.39 -7.81 -18.92
CA ALA A 130 11.95 -8.53 -20.12
C ALA A 130 11.78 -10.02 -19.78
N ASN A 131 10.57 -10.40 -19.38
CA ASN A 131 10.24 -11.71 -18.86
C ASN A 131 9.93 -12.73 -19.99
N LYS A 132 9.88 -14.02 -19.64
CA LYS A 132 9.64 -15.14 -20.58
C LYS A 132 10.74 -15.33 -21.62
N LEU A 133 11.97 -14.96 -21.28
CA LEU A 133 13.14 -15.25 -22.10
C LEU A 133 13.83 -16.51 -21.58
N GLU A 134 13.37 -17.70 -22.00
CA GLU A 134 13.87 -18.99 -21.49
C GLU A 134 15.14 -19.50 -22.19
N SER A 135 15.59 -18.86 -23.27
CA SER A 135 16.78 -19.29 -24.02
C SER A 135 17.69 -18.13 -24.40
N THR A 136 19.00 -18.40 -24.49
CA THR A 136 20.02 -17.42 -24.88
C THR A 136 19.89 -16.90 -26.31
N LYS A 137 19.07 -17.54 -27.16
CA LYS A 137 18.71 -16.98 -28.48
C LYS A 137 17.66 -15.88 -28.38
N LEU A 138 16.77 -15.96 -27.39
CA LEU A 138 15.73 -14.97 -27.18
C LEU A 138 16.26 -13.72 -26.45
N THR A 139 17.43 -13.81 -25.80
CA THR A 139 18.05 -12.64 -25.16
C THR A 139 18.53 -11.58 -26.15
N GLU A 140 18.69 -11.92 -27.44
CA GLU A 140 18.96 -10.92 -28.50
C GLU A 140 17.76 -9.98 -28.72
N ASN A 141 16.53 -10.41 -28.38
CA ASN A 141 15.35 -9.56 -28.43
C ASN A 141 15.36 -8.51 -27.31
N VAL A 142 16.24 -8.60 -26.30
CA VAL A 142 16.24 -7.65 -25.18
C VAL A 142 16.54 -6.21 -25.64
N TYR A 143 17.26 -6.04 -26.75
CA TYR A 143 17.69 -4.73 -27.22
C TYR A 143 16.53 -3.82 -27.63
N GLU A 144 15.41 -4.38 -28.09
CA GLU A 144 14.25 -3.59 -28.50
C GLU A 144 13.64 -2.83 -27.30
N PHE A 145 13.70 -3.41 -26.10
CA PHE A 145 13.09 -2.83 -24.90
C PHE A 145 13.84 -1.59 -24.38
N TYR A 146 15.06 -1.32 -24.85
CA TYR A 146 15.72 -0.04 -24.59
C TYR A 146 14.95 1.14 -25.23
N GLU A 147 14.08 0.91 -26.22
CA GLU A 147 13.24 1.96 -26.79
C GLU A 147 12.27 2.58 -25.77
N LEU A 148 11.96 1.86 -24.68
CA LEU A 148 11.11 2.37 -23.60
C LEU A 148 11.76 3.54 -22.85
N ALA A 149 13.08 3.70 -22.96
CA ALA A 149 13.86 4.78 -22.35
C ALA A 149 13.67 4.90 -20.84
N LEU A 150 13.68 3.76 -20.14
CA LEU A 150 13.48 3.66 -18.68
C LEU A 150 14.72 3.29 -17.88
N GLY A 151 15.86 3.05 -18.54
CA GLY A 151 17.11 2.67 -17.88
C GLY A 151 17.52 1.23 -18.23
N SER A 152 18.00 0.49 -17.23
CA SER A 152 18.51 -0.87 -17.37
C SER A 152 17.40 -1.85 -17.78
N VAL A 153 17.73 -2.74 -18.73
CA VAL A 153 16.83 -3.81 -19.19
C VAL A 153 17.45 -5.17 -18.85
N PHE A 154 16.73 -5.97 -18.09
CA PHE A 154 17.16 -7.31 -17.67
C PHE A 154 16.34 -8.39 -18.38
N PRO A 155 16.99 -9.29 -19.14
CA PRO A 155 16.31 -10.45 -19.68
C PRO A 155 16.14 -11.50 -18.58
N ILE A 156 14.89 -11.90 -18.32
CA ILE A 156 14.59 -12.85 -17.25
C ILE A 156 13.65 -13.96 -17.71
N SER A 157 13.71 -15.10 -17.01
CA SER A 157 12.62 -16.06 -16.98
C SER A 157 12.21 -16.25 -15.53
N ALA A 158 11.17 -15.53 -15.09
CA ALA A 158 10.66 -15.65 -13.72
C ALA A 158 10.23 -17.09 -13.39
N LEU A 159 9.70 -17.81 -14.38
CA LEU A 159 9.27 -19.21 -14.22
C LEU A 159 10.46 -20.15 -13.95
N HIS A 160 11.55 -20.00 -14.70
CA HIS A 160 12.71 -20.89 -14.62
C HIS A 160 13.85 -20.35 -13.74
N GLY A 161 13.75 -19.10 -13.27
CA GLY A 161 14.73 -18.43 -12.41
C GLY A 161 15.93 -17.80 -13.15
N TYR A 162 15.97 -17.87 -14.49
CA TYR A 162 17.03 -17.22 -15.26
C TYR A 162 16.98 -15.69 -15.11
N GLY A 163 18.14 -15.04 -14.97
CA GLY A 163 18.27 -13.58 -14.82
C GLY A 163 17.66 -13.00 -13.54
N SER A 164 17.09 -13.84 -12.65
CA SER A 164 16.44 -13.37 -11.43
C SER A 164 17.43 -12.81 -10.40
N GLY A 165 18.67 -13.29 -10.38
CA GLY A 165 19.72 -12.75 -9.51
C GLY A 165 20.16 -11.36 -9.96
N ASP A 166 20.47 -11.19 -11.24
CA ASP A 166 20.95 -9.93 -11.81
C ASP A 166 19.95 -8.78 -11.61
N ILE A 167 18.66 -9.04 -11.83
CA ILE A 167 17.62 -8.03 -11.56
C ILE A 167 17.45 -7.75 -10.07
N LEU A 168 17.61 -8.75 -9.20
CA LEU A 168 17.52 -8.55 -7.75
C LEU A 168 18.70 -7.73 -7.22
N ASP A 169 19.90 -7.93 -7.78
CA ASP A 169 21.07 -7.11 -7.50
C ASP A 169 20.81 -5.63 -7.86
N ASP A 170 20.29 -5.36 -9.05
CA ASP A 170 19.97 -3.99 -9.50
C ASP A 170 18.82 -3.35 -8.70
N ILE A 171 17.81 -4.14 -8.31
CA ILE A 171 16.74 -3.69 -7.42
C ILE A 171 17.32 -3.23 -6.09
N VAL A 172 18.13 -4.08 -5.43
CA VAL A 172 18.68 -3.71 -4.11
C VAL A 172 19.65 -2.55 -4.22
N GLU A 173 20.46 -2.47 -5.28
CA GLU A 173 21.38 -1.35 -5.56
C GLU A 173 20.64 -0.04 -5.83
N SER A 174 19.47 -0.10 -6.45
CA SER A 174 18.61 1.05 -6.72
C SER A 174 17.86 1.58 -5.50
N ILE A 175 17.78 0.84 -4.39
CA ILE A 175 17.13 1.33 -3.16
C ILE A 175 17.82 2.62 -2.68
N PRO A 176 17.10 3.74 -2.53
CA PRO A 176 17.68 5.00 -2.07
C PRO A 176 18.47 4.82 -0.77
N GLU A 177 19.71 5.33 -0.71
CA GLU A 177 20.59 5.23 0.48
C GLU A 177 19.92 5.77 1.74
N ALA A 178 19.09 6.80 1.58
CA ALA A 178 18.24 7.34 2.62
C ALA A 178 17.46 6.23 3.37
N LEU A 179 16.90 5.24 2.67
CA LEU A 179 16.16 4.13 3.28
C LEU A 179 17.07 3.05 3.88
N ARG A 180 18.36 3.03 3.55
CA ARG A 180 19.34 2.07 4.08
C ARG A 180 19.95 2.50 5.42
N LEU A 181 19.95 3.80 5.71
CA LEU A 181 20.53 4.37 6.92
C LEU A 181 19.44 4.57 8.00
N ASP A 182 19.54 3.85 9.12
CA ASP A 182 18.70 4.05 10.33
C ASP A 182 19.26 5.24 11.14
N ASP A 183 19.41 6.40 10.51
CA ASP A 183 20.04 7.60 11.09
C ASP A 183 19.00 8.59 11.67
N GLY A 184 17.85 8.10 12.13
CA GLY A 184 16.83 8.95 12.76
C GLY A 184 17.19 9.27 14.21
N GLU A 185 17.11 10.54 14.61
CA GLU A 185 16.94 10.91 16.02
C GLU A 185 15.82 10.04 16.62
N GLU A 186 16.01 9.57 17.86
CA GLU A 186 14.97 8.82 18.59
C GLU A 186 13.73 9.70 18.76
N ASP A 187 12.77 9.56 17.83
CA ASP A 187 11.43 10.12 17.98
C ASP A 187 10.63 9.18 18.88
N ASP A 188 10.64 9.50 20.18
CA ASP A 188 9.94 8.78 21.25
C ASP A 188 8.41 8.99 21.23
N SER A 189 7.87 9.74 20.26
CA SER A 189 6.42 9.91 20.14
C SER A 189 5.76 8.61 19.69
N ILE A 190 4.54 8.36 20.19
CA ILE A 190 3.72 7.22 19.76
C ILE A 190 3.20 7.52 18.36
N LYS A 191 3.56 6.68 17.40
CA LYS A 191 3.21 6.85 15.99
C LYS A 191 1.85 6.22 15.69
N ILE A 192 0.93 7.02 15.17
CA ILE A 192 -0.45 6.61 14.90
C ILE A 192 -0.74 6.70 13.40
N ALA A 193 -1.18 5.60 12.79
CA ALA A 193 -1.71 5.59 11.42
C ALA A 193 -3.25 5.64 11.43
N ILE A 194 -3.85 6.45 10.56
CA ILE A 194 -5.32 6.52 10.39
C ILE A 194 -5.70 5.85 9.06
N LEU A 195 -6.42 4.74 9.15
CA LEU A 195 -6.79 3.88 8.04
C LEU A 195 -8.30 3.73 7.90
N GLY A 196 -8.75 3.17 6.77
CA GLY A 196 -10.17 2.94 6.48
C GLY A 196 -10.53 3.35 5.05
N LYS A 197 -11.68 2.86 4.58
CA LYS A 197 -12.19 3.11 3.22
C LYS A 197 -12.35 4.59 2.88
N PRO A 198 -12.38 4.98 1.59
CA PRO A 198 -12.72 6.34 1.17
C PRO A 198 -14.00 6.85 1.88
N ASN A 199 -14.03 8.14 2.22
CA ASN A 199 -15.17 8.79 2.89
C ASN A 199 -15.56 8.28 4.29
N ALA A 200 -14.80 7.37 4.90
CA ALA A 200 -14.98 6.95 6.31
C ALA A 200 -14.74 8.07 7.34
N GLY A 201 -14.31 9.27 6.90
CA GLY A 201 -14.09 10.44 7.75
C GLY A 201 -12.68 10.60 8.31
N LYS A 202 -11.67 9.97 7.70
CA LYS A 202 -10.24 10.10 8.09
C LYS A 202 -9.77 11.54 8.15
N SER A 203 -10.12 12.36 7.15
CA SER A 203 -9.70 13.76 7.07
C SER A 203 -10.39 14.64 8.10
N THR A 204 -11.67 14.38 8.36
CA THR A 204 -12.41 15.02 9.44
C THR A 204 -11.79 14.68 10.80
N LEU A 205 -11.48 13.39 11.05
CA LEU A 205 -10.84 12.95 12.28
C LEU A 205 -9.46 13.59 12.45
N LEU A 206 -8.63 13.56 11.42
CA LEU A 206 -7.31 14.19 11.43
C LEU A 206 -7.41 15.68 11.83
N ASN A 207 -8.28 16.43 11.16
CA ASN A 207 -8.46 17.85 11.45
C ASN A 207 -8.95 18.07 12.88
N LYS A 208 -9.83 17.19 13.39
CA LYS A 208 -10.33 17.27 14.76
C LYS A 208 -9.22 17.02 15.78
N LEU A 209 -8.42 15.97 15.59
CA LEU A 209 -7.30 15.63 16.46
C LEU A 209 -6.21 16.72 16.48
N VAL A 210 -5.94 17.35 15.33
CA VAL A 210 -4.95 18.43 15.22
C VAL A 210 -5.51 19.78 15.72
N GLY A 211 -6.81 20.01 15.60
CA GLY A 211 -7.47 21.28 15.90
C GLY A 211 -7.98 21.45 17.34
N GLU A 212 -7.96 20.41 18.18
CA GLU A 212 -8.28 20.59 19.60
C GLU A 212 -7.16 21.34 20.33
N GLU A 213 -7.54 22.31 21.20
CA GLU A 213 -6.66 23.24 21.95
C GLU A 213 -5.56 22.59 22.82
N ARG A 214 -5.50 21.25 22.84
CA ARG A 214 -4.53 20.44 23.59
C ARG A 214 -3.39 19.92 22.71
N ALA A 215 -3.58 19.85 21.39
CA ALA A 215 -2.55 19.46 20.43
C ALA A 215 -1.65 20.67 20.12
N ILE A 216 -0.56 20.84 20.87
CA ILE A 216 0.48 21.80 20.47
C ILE A 216 1.20 21.21 19.26
N VAL A 217 0.91 21.73 18.08
CA VAL A 217 1.69 21.45 16.86
C VAL A 217 3.02 22.20 17.01
N SER A 218 4.09 21.47 17.31
CA SER A 218 5.42 22.05 17.39
C SER A 218 6.07 22.03 16.01
N GLU A 219 6.29 23.21 15.42
CA GLU A 219 7.16 23.39 14.26
C GLU A 219 8.63 23.34 14.70
N ILE A 220 9.12 22.20 15.20
CA ILE A 220 10.55 22.08 15.48
C ILE A 220 11.28 22.02 14.14
N ALA A 221 11.97 23.10 13.81
CA ALA A 221 12.87 23.19 12.67
C ALA A 221 13.99 22.16 12.83
N GLY A 222 13.94 21.08 12.04
CA GLY A 222 14.94 20.00 12.07
C GLY A 222 14.56 18.75 11.26
N THR A 223 13.27 18.48 11.04
CA THR A 223 12.84 17.25 10.34
C THR A 223 12.36 17.54 8.92
N THR A 224 13.26 17.95 8.04
CA THR A 224 12.99 18.22 6.61
C THR A 224 12.74 16.98 5.75
N ARG A 225 12.54 15.80 6.36
CA ARG A 225 12.56 14.54 5.62
C ARG A 225 11.17 14.03 5.22
N ASP A 226 10.18 14.16 6.11
CA ASP A 226 8.78 13.78 5.82
C ASP A 226 7.83 14.92 6.22
N ALA A 227 7.67 15.91 5.34
CA ALA A 227 6.76 17.06 5.50
C ALA A 227 5.25 16.68 5.50
N THR A 228 4.94 15.41 5.75
CA THR A 228 3.61 14.81 5.60
C THR A 228 3.00 14.34 6.91
N ASP A 229 3.73 14.33 8.02
CA ASP A 229 3.25 13.86 9.33
C ASP A 229 2.78 15.04 10.20
N SER A 230 1.89 14.78 11.16
CA SER A 230 1.43 15.80 12.11
C SER A 230 1.74 15.38 13.54
N LYS A 231 2.48 16.22 14.28
CA LYS A 231 2.75 16.00 15.71
C LYS A 231 1.64 16.59 16.56
N LEU A 232 1.26 15.88 17.62
CA LEU A 232 0.36 16.37 18.65
C LEU A 232 0.84 15.95 20.05
N LYS A 233 0.30 16.63 21.05
CA LYS A 233 0.56 16.33 22.46
C LYS A 233 -0.77 16.12 23.19
N TRP A 234 -0.87 15.09 24.01
CA TRP A 234 -2.04 14.83 24.83
C TRP A 234 -1.62 14.43 26.24
N HIS A 235 -2.05 15.19 27.25
CA HIS A 235 -1.67 15.00 28.66
C HIS A 235 -0.15 14.82 28.90
N GLY A 236 0.68 15.51 28.10
CA GLY A 236 2.14 15.45 28.21
C GLY A 236 2.80 14.34 27.36
N GLN A 237 2.03 13.37 26.87
CA GLN A 237 2.51 12.35 25.92
C GLN A 237 2.52 12.91 24.50
N GLU A 238 3.59 12.64 23.76
CA GLU A 238 3.74 13.05 22.37
C GLU A 238 3.29 11.93 21.43
N PHE A 239 2.57 12.32 20.38
CA PHE A 239 2.11 11.42 19.33
C PHE A 239 2.43 12.02 17.96
N THR A 240 2.70 11.15 16.99
CA THR A 240 2.90 11.52 15.60
C THR A 240 1.86 10.82 14.73
N LEU A 241 0.97 11.58 14.12
CA LEU A 241 0.06 11.08 13.08
C LEU A 241 0.86 10.88 11.79
N ILE A 242 0.93 9.65 11.33
CA ILE A 242 1.68 9.25 10.14
C ILE A 242 0.87 9.54 8.87
N ASP A 243 1.54 10.09 7.86
CA ASP A 243 1.06 10.24 6.48
C ASP A 243 -0.24 11.07 6.34
N THR A 244 -0.28 12.17 7.07
CA THR A 244 -1.42 13.10 7.12
C THR A 244 -1.64 13.86 5.82
N ALA A 245 -0.59 14.09 5.02
CA ALA A 245 -0.70 14.72 3.71
C ALA A 245 -1.59 13.91 2.75
N GLY A 246 -1.59 12.59 2.86
CA GLY A 246 -2.48 11.73 2.07
C GLY A 246 -3.93 11.91 2.39
N ILE A 247 -4.20 11.94 3.68
CA ILE A 247 -5.53 12.18 4.23
C ILE A 247 -6.03 13.57 3.80
N ARG A 248 -5.17 14.59 3.83
CA ARG A 248 -5.51 15.96 3.40
C ARG A 248 -5.73 16.10 1.90
N ARG A 249 -4.92 15.43 1.07
CA ARG A 249 -5.11 15.45 -0.40
C ARG A 249 -6.39 14.72 -0.81
N ARG A 250 -6.76 13.61 -0.16
CA ARG A 250 -8.00 12.86 -0.45
C ARG A 250 -9.28 13.69 -0.32
N GLY A 251 -9.30 14.74 0.52
CA GLY A 251 -10.44 15.66 0.56
C GLY A 251 -10.64 16.52 -0.70
N LYS A 252 -9.71 16.46 -1.67
CA LYS A 252 -9.69 17.34 -2.86
C LYS A 252 -9.46 16.61 -4.21
N ILE A 253 -9.34 15.28 -4.24
CA ILE A 253 -8.94 14.53 -5.47
C ILE A 253 -10.17 14.01 -6.25
N ASP A 254 -10.02 13.91 -7.57
CA ASP A 254 -10.99 13.30 -8.49
C ASP A 254 -11.30 11.82 -8.14
N PRO A 255 -12.57 11.39 -8.27
CA PRO A 255 -12.99 10.00 -8.06
C PRO A 255 -12.20 9.05 -8.98
N GLY A 256 -11.41 8.16 -8.42
CA GLY A 256 -10.70 7.13 -9.19
C GLY A 256 -9.34 6.75 -8.61
N ILE A 257 -8.52 7.74 -8.21
CA ILE A 257 -7.18 7.49 -7.63
C ILE A 257 -7.27 6.87 -6.22
N GLU A 258 -8.39 7.10 -5.54
CA GLU A 258 -8.61 6.75 -4.14
C GLU A 258 -8.67 5.26 -3.84
N LYS A 259 -8.99 4.44 -4.84
CA LYS A 259 -9.15 2.98 -4.71
C LYS A 259 -7.85 2.23 -4.42
N TYR A 260 -6.68 2.89 -4.44
CA TYR A 260 -5.43 2.18 -4.77
C TYR A 260 -4.26 2.24 -3.80
N SER A 261 -4.35 2.90 -2.67
CA SER A 261 -3.14 3.09 -1.84
C SER A 261 -3.01 2.01 -0.75
N VAL A 262 -3.15 0.73 -1.12
CA VAL A 262 -2.74 -0.41 -0.26
C VAL A 262 -1.28 -0.23 0.16
N LEU A 263 -0.43 0.13 -0.80
CA LEU A 263 0.97 0.47 -0.58
C LEU A 263 1.18 1.54 0.47
N ARG A 264 0.40 2.61 0.40
CA ARG A 264 0.45 3.69 1.38
C ARG A 264 -0.05 3.27 2.75
N ALA A 265 -1.10 2.44 2.82
CA ALA A 265 -1.54 1.87 4.09
C ALA A 265 -0.41 1.04 4.73
N ILE A 266 0.27 0.19 3.95
CA ILE A 266 1.43 -0.59 4.40
C ILE A 266 2.58 0.33 4.85
N LYS A 267 2.91 1.38 4.07
CA LYS A 267 3.95 2.34 4.41
C LYS A 267 3.65 3.09 5.71
N ALA A 268 2.39 3.44 5.94
CA ALA A 268 1.93 4.06 7.17
C ALA A 268 1.99 3.09 8.35
N LEU A 269 1.55 1.84 8.16
CA LEU A 269 1.51 0.81 9.21
C LEU A 269 2.89 0.46 9.76
N ARG A 270 3.88 0.33 8.90
CA ARG A 270 5.26 0.01 9.29
C ARG A 270 5.95 1.09 10.11
N ARG A 271 5.45 2.32 10.02
CA ARG A 271 5.93 3.45 10.80
C ARG A 271 5.08 3.65 12.06
N ALA A 272 3.97 2.95 12.22
CA ALA A 272 3.01 3.17 13.30
C ALA A 272 3.17 2.14 14.42
N ASP A 273 3.05 2.62 15.64
CA ASP A 273 2.90 1.78 16.83
C ASP A 273 1.43 1.38 17.00
N VAL A 274 0.50 2.26 16.59
CA VAL A 274 -0.95 2.05 16.67
C VAL A 274 -1.64 2.42 15.35
N ALA A 275 -2.51 1.55 14.87
CA ALA A 275 -3.38 1.76 13.72
C ALA A 275 -4.83 2.01 14.17
N LEU A 276 -5.40 3.13 13.72
CA LEU A 276 -6.82 3.47 13.88
C LEU A 276 -7.57 3.06 12.61
N LEU A 277 -8.36 1.98 12.67
CA LEU A 277 -9.22 1.55 11.57
C LEU A 277 -10.58 2.23 11.66
N LEU A 278 -10.85 3.19 10.78
CA LEU A 278 -12.14 3.88 10.72
C LEU A 278 -13.16 3.08 9.90
N ILE A 279 -14.27 2.74 10.54
CA ILE A 279 -15.47 2.17 9.92
C ILE A 279 -16.56 3.24 9.89
N ASP A 280 -17.24 3.35 8.76
CA ASP A 280 -18.38 4.26 8.60
C ASP A 280 -19.65 3.63 9.18
N ALA A 281 -20.20 4.19 10.27
CA ALA A 281 -21.37 3.65 10.94
C ALA A 281 -22.63 3.66 10.07
N ASP A 282 -22.75 4.62 9.14
CA ASP A 282 -23.91 4.74 8.24
C ASP A 282 -23.95 3.58 7.23
N GLN A 283 -22.78 3.12 6.80
CA GLN A 283 -22.66 1.99 5.86
C GLN A 283 -22.42 0.64 6.54
N GLY A 284 -22.04 0.64 7.82
CA GLY A 284 -21.54 -0.54 8.51
C GLY A 284 -20.19 -1.02 7.97
N ILE A 285 -19.79 -2.21 8.44
CA ILE A 285 -18.58 -2.89 8.00
C ILE A 285 -18.75 -3.45 6.58
N THR A 286 -17.73 -3.26 5.74
CA THR A 286 -17.73 -3.71 4.34
C THR A 286 -16.54 -4.62 4.04
N ALA A 287 -16.58 -5.33 2.91
CA ALA A 287 -15.46 -6.18 2.47
C ALA A 287 -14.13 -5.39 2.36
N GLN A 288 -14.19 -4.10 1.99
CA GLN A 288 -12.99 -3.26 1.94
C GLN A 288 -12.43 -2.99 3.35
N ASP A 289 -13.28 -2.82 4.36
CA ASP A 289 -12.85 -2.64 5.75
C ASP A 289 -12.22 -3.93 6.28
N THR A 290 -12.82 -5.09 5.98
CA THR A 290 -12.27 -6.41 6.33
C THR A 290 -10.93 -6.68 5.64
N HIS A 291 -10.78 -6.27 4.38
CA HIS A 291 -9.50 -6.36 3.66
C HIS A 291 -8.42 -5.48 4.28
N ILE A 292 -8.75 -4.23 4.64
CA ILE A 292 -7.83 -3.34 5.36
C ILE A 292 -7.45 -3.94 6.71
N ALA A 293 -8.41 -4.50 7.45
CA ALA A 293 -8.18 -5.15 8.72
C ALA A 293 -7.28 -6.39 8.60
N GLY A 294 -7.40 -7.16 7.52
CA GLY A 294 -6.51 -8.28 7.24
C GLY A 294 -5.04 -7.87 7.13
N MET A 295 -4.77 -6.72 6.48
CA MET A 295 -3.41 -6.17 6.38
C MET A 295 -2.84 -5.75 7.75
N LEU A 296 -3.69 -5.34 8.70
CA LEU A 296 -3.25 -4.92 10.04
C LEU A 296 -2.67 -6.08 10.86
N ILE A 297 -3.20 -7.28 10.69
CA ILE A 297 -2.80 -8.47 11.47
C ILE A 297 -1.37 -8.89 11.14
N GLU A 298 -0.97 -8.70 9.89
CA GLU A 298 0.36 -9.09 9.41
C GLU A 298 1.46 -8.17 9.96
N GLU A 299 1.08 -7.02 10.51
CA GLU A 299 1.99 -5.99 11.02
C GLU A 299 2.00 -6.01 12.56
N SER A 300 3.12 -5.61 13.18
CA SER A 300 3.27 -5.62 14.65
C SER A 300 2.67 -4.39 15.36
N ALA A 301 1.71 -3.70 14.71
CA ALA A 301 1.07 -2.51 15.25
C ALA A 301 -0.14 -2.86 16.11
N GLY A 302 -0.34 -2.14 17.21
CA GLY A 302 -1.60 -2.20 17.98
C GLY A 302 -2.76 -1.69 17.12
N VAL A 303 -3.96 -2.25 17.29
CA VAL A 303 -5.13 -1.85 16.48
C VAL A 303 -6.25 -1.34 17.37
N ILE A 304 -6.91 -0.26 16.94
CA ILE A 304 -8.16 0.25 17.50
C ILE A 304 -9.15 0.44 16.36
N VAL A 305 -10.36 -0.09 16.50
CA VAL A 305 -11.45 0.15 15.54
C VAL A 305 -12.24 1.37 16.00
N LEU A 306 -12.38 2.35 15.11
CA LEU A 306 -13.17 3.56 15.32
C LEU A 306 -14.41 3.51 14.46
N VAL A 307 -15.58 3.37 15.08
CA VAL A 307 -16.87 3.43 14.39
C VAL A 307 -17.29 4.89 14.32
N ASN A 308 -17.01 5.53 13.18
CA ASN A 308 -17.18 6.96 12.96
C ASN A 308 -18.56 7.29 12.37
N LYS A 309 -18.94 8.58 12.39
CA LYS A 309 -20.27 9.09 12.01
C LYS A 309 -21.39 8.55 12.91
N TRP A 310 -21.06 8.22 14.16
CA TRP A 310 -22.04 7.68 15.10
C TRP A 310 -23.19 8.64 15.42
N ASP A 311 -23.01 9.93 15.15
CA ASP A 311 -24.06 10.94 15.23
C ASP A 311 -25.22 10.70 14.25
N LEU A 312 -24.95 10.11 13.07
CA LEU A 312 -25.96 9.86 12.03
C LEU A 312 -26.86 8.65 12.30
N VAL A 313 -26.43 7.72 13.15
CA VAL A 313 -27.17 6.51 13.46
C VAL A 313 -28.31 6.82 14.44
N GLU A 314 -29.54 6.42 14.10
CA GLU A 314 -30.68 6.42 15.04
C GLU A 314 -30.45 5.38 16.14
N LYS A 315 -30.68 5.76 17.40
CA LYS A 315 -30.18 5.00 18.55
C LYS A 315 -31.32 4.53 19.45
N ASP A 316 -31.22 3.28 19.87
CA ASP A 316 -31.93 2.70 20.99
C ASP A 316 -30.94 2.09 22.00
N THR A 317 -31.46 1.38 23.01
CA THR A 317 -30.67 0.78 24.08
C THR A 317 -29.73 -0.33 23.59
N HIS A 318 -29.99 -0.93 22.42
CA HIS A 318 -29.29 -2.11 21.92
C HIS A 318 -28.36 -1.81 20.74
N THR A 319 -28.51 -0.66 20.07
CA THR A 319 -27.84 -0.32 18.83
C THR A 319 -26.30 -0.45 18.90
N ILE A 320 -25.67 -0.04 20.02
CA ILE A 320 -24.21 -0.19 20.19
C ILE A 320 -23.79 -1.66 20.17
N ASN A 321 -24.50 -2.50 20.93
CA ASN A 321 -24.17 -3.92 21.05
C ASN A 321 -24.39 -4.64 19.72
N GLU A 322 -25.47 -4.33 19.01
CA GLU A 322 -25.75 -4.93 17.70
C GLU A 322 -24.70 -4.57 16.65
N PHE A 323 -24.24 -3.32 16.62
CA PHE A 323 -23.14 -2.91 15.75
C PHE A 323 -21.83 -3.60 16.13
N GLU A 324 -21.53 -3.67 17.42
CA GLU A 324 -20.34 -4.33 17.92
C GLU A 324 -20.32 -5.82 17.53
N GLU A 325 -21.43 -6.54 17.71
CA GLU A 325 -21.55 -7.95 17.33
C GLU A 325 -21.37 -8.16 15.82
N LYS A 326 -21.97 -7.31 14.98
CA LYS A 326 -21.80 -7.37 13.52
C LYS A 326 -20.34 -7.19 13.13
N ILE A 327 -19.68 -6.16 13.68
CA ILE A 327 -18.27 -5.90 13.38
C ILE A 327 -17.39 -7.04 13.89
N ARG A 328 -17.62 -7.57 15.09
CA ARG A 328 -16.87 -8.72 15.63
C ARG A 328 -17.05 -9.98 14.80
N THR A 329 -18.22 -10.18 14.19
CA THR A 329 -18.48 -11.33 13.33
C THR A 329 -17.64 -11.27 12.06
N GLU A 330 -17.57 -10.10 11.43
CA GLU A 330 -16.77 -9.87 10.21
C GLU A 330 -15.27 -9.80 10.51
N LEU A 331 -14.89 -9.24 11.67
CA LEU A 331 -13.52 -9.13 12.16
C LEU A 331 -13.17 -10.23 13.18
N ASN A 332 -13.70 -11.44 12.97
CA ASN A 332 -13.55 -12.57 13.90
C ASN A 332 -12.09 -13.00 14.15
N PHE A 333 -11.19 -12.61 13.24
CA PHE A 333 -9.75 -12.86 13.30
C PHE A 333 -8.99 -11.88 14.23
N MET A 334 -9.63 -10.81 14.69
CA MET A 334 -9.06 -9.82 15.61
C MET A 334 -10.00 -9.52 16.81
N PRO A 335 -10.47 -10.55 17.54
CA PRO A 335 -11.51 -10.39 18.57
C PRO A 335 -11.05 -9.56 19.78
N TYR A 336 -9.74 -9.40 19.96
CA TYR A 336 -9.13 -8.63 21.05
C TYR A 336 -9.19 -7.11 20.84
N VAL A 337 -9.53 -6.64 19.64
CA VAL A 337 -9.37 -5.24 19.29
C VAL A 337 -10.44 -4.36 19.94
N PRO A 338 -10.03 -3.27 20.63
CA PRO A 338 -10.97 -2.31 21.20
C PRO A 338 -11.74 -1.57 20.10
N MET A 339 -13.02 -1.33 20.37
CA MET A 339 -13.92 -0.55 19.51
C MET A 339 -14.38 0.71 20.21
N VAL A 340 -14.27 1.85 19.53
CA VAL A 340 -14.72 3.14 20.02
C VAL A 340 -15.67 3.77 19.01
N PHE A 341 -16.91 4.03 19.45
CA PHE A 341 -17.91 4.73 18.66
C PHE A 341 -17.73 6.24 18.82
N ILE A 342 -17.44 6.93 17.72
CA ILE A 342 -17.08 8.36 17.69
C ILE A 342 -17.86 9.12 16.61
N SER A 343 -17.83 10.44 16.70
CA SER A 343 -18.19 11.33 15.61
C SER A 343 -17.08 12.36 15.44
N ALA A 344 -16.30 12.23 14.37
CA ALA A 344 -15.24 13.18 14.03
C ALA A 344 -15.78 14.60 13.78
N GLU A 345 -16.98 14.70 13.20
CA GLU A 345 -17.64 15.97 12.89
C GLU A 345 -18.01 16.72 14.18
N SER A 346 -18.84 16.09 15.03
CA SER A 346 -19.30 16.71 16.27
C SER A 346 -18.24 16.77 17.37
N GLY A 347 -17.23 15.89 17.32
CA GLY A 347 -16.26 15.68 18.39
C GLY A 347 -16.70 14.67 19.44
N GLN A 348 -17.83 13.98 19.24
CA GLN A 348 -18.32 12.99 20.18
C GLN A 348 -17.27 11.89 20.43
N ARG A 349 -16.86 11.75 21.70
CA ARG A 349 -16.00 10.67 22.23
C ARG A 349 -14.60 10.61 21.59
N ILE A 350 -14.13 11.68 20.96
CA ILE A 350 -12.77 11.75 20.38
C ILE A 350 -11.69 11.59 21.45
N ASN A 351 -11.93 12.12 22.65
CA ASN A 351 -11.04 11.97 23.79
C ASN A 351 -10.87 10.53 24.31
N LYS A 352 -11.71 9.57 23.89
CA LYS A 352 -11.57 8.15 24.26
C LYS A 352 -10.55 7.40 23.40
N ILE A 353 -10.01 8.05 22.35
CA ILE A 353 -9.00 7.46 21.46
C ILE A 353 -7.64 7.41 22.17
N PHE A 354 -7.36 8.38 23.04
CA PHE A 354 -6.17 8.47 23.89
C PHE A 354 -6.46 7.87 25.27
#